data_AF-A0A4R5AYD9-F1
#
_entry.id   AF-A0A4R5AYD9-F1
#
_cell.length_a   1.000
_cell.length_b   1.000
_cell.length_c   1.000
_cell.angle_alpha   90.00
_cell.angle_beta   90.00
_cell.angle_gamma   90.00
#
_symmetry.space_group_name_H-M   'P 1'
#
loop_
_entity.id
_entity.type
_entity.pdbx_description
1 polymer ?
#
loop_
_entity_poly.entity_id
_entity_poly.type
_entity_poly.pdbx_seq_one_letter_code
_entity_poly.pdbx_strand_id
1 'polypeptide(L)'
;MASIKRPMFETHVLEGLCRTIGDTVDGLTGTEIGQILLNSNIPDIDSQNTKWRRLYSAFADWQNKNQCSNHILRFIKDALQPVRYIGKEEVFHNRRLEVNKRLFFMGAEITEEGNIREVQKAKTISEAEQRASRLKQKLESRSIHNKIFEYCKAELLVENYFHSVFEATKSIADRLRKMTGLYADGNALVETAFSTTNPMISINYLKTDTDRSEHIGLCNLIKGVFGLIRNPTAHEPKIKYEITEDEALDILNTISFIHKRLDKAI
;
A
#
# COMPACT_ATOMS: atom_id res chain seq x y z
N MET A 1 19.77 -18.51 -27.23
CA MET A 1 20.28 -17.94 -25.96
C MET A 1 19.83 -18.86 -24.84
N ALA A 2 20.75 -19.49 -24.11
CA ALA A 2 20.40 -20.40 -23.02
C ALA A 2 19.55 -19.61 -22.00
N SER A 3 18.28 -19.97 -21.86
CA SER A 3 17.41 -19.32 -20.90
C SER A 3 17.91 -19.67 -19.51
N ILE A 4 18.29 -18.67 -18.72
CA ILE A 4 18.65 -18.86 -17.32
C ILE A 4 17.46 -19.57 -16.65
N LYS A 5 17.71 -20.77 -16.11
CA LYS A 5 16.66 -21.55 -15.45
C LYS A 5 16.34 -20.91 -14.11
N ARG A 6 15.11 -20.43 -13.95
CA ARG A 6 14.60 -19.93 -12.69
C ARG A 6 14.28 -21.09 -11.74
N PRO A 7 14.51 -20.93 -10.43
CA PRO A 7 14.23 -21.97 -9.45
C PRO A 7 12.75 -22.33 -9.48
N MET A 8 12.46 -23.59 -9.17
CA MET A 8 11.10 -24.09 -9.05
C MET A 8 10.34 -23.35 -7.94
N PHE A 9 9.05 -23.13 -8.15
CA PHE A 9 8.15 -22.73 -7.08
C PHE A 9 8.01 -23.85 -6.06
N GLU A 10 8.14 -23.51 -4.78
CA GLU A 10 7.76 -24.41 -3.70
C GLU A 10 6.25 -24.68 -3.77
N THR A 11 5.84 -25.90 -3.41
CA THR A 11 4.46 -26.39 -3.57
C THR A 11 3.41 -25.44 -3.00
N HIS A 12 3.65 -24.92 -1.79
CA HIS A 12 2.72 -24.02 -1.11
C HIS A 12 2.67 -22.62 -1.75
N VAL A 13 3.79 -22.13 -2.30
CA VAL A 13 3.83 -20.85 -3.03
C VAL A 13 3.07 -21.00 -4.35
N LEU A 14 3.27 -22.12 -5.06
CA LEU A 14 2.59 -22.40 -6.31
C LEU A 14 1.07 -22.51 -6.10
N GLU A 15 0.63 -23.24 -5.08
CA GLU A 15 -0.80 -23.35 -4.76
C GLU A 15 -1.40 -21.99 -4.42
N GLY A 16 -0.74 -21.20 -3.57
CA GLY A 16 -1.19 -19.85 -3.21
C GLY A 16 -1.32 -18.94 -4.43
N LEU A 17 -0.35 -18.99 -5.34
CA LEU A 17 -0.38 -18.25 -6.60
C LEU A 17 -1.56 -18.67 -7.49
N CYS A 18 -1.78 -19.98 -7.66
CA CYS A 18 -2.88 -20.51 -8.46
C CYS A 18 -4.25 -20.13 -7.87
N ARG A 19 -4.39 -20.12 -6.55
CA ARG A 19 -5.61 -19.66 -5.86
C ARG A 19 -5.87 -18.18 -6.12
N THR A 20 -4.85 -17.33 -6.03
CA THR A 20 -4.98 -15.90 -6.33
C THR A 20 -5.36 -15.64 -7.79
N ILE A 21 -4.69 -16.28 -8.74
CA ILE A 21 -4.97 -16.08 -10.17
C ILE A 21 -6.32 -16.68 -10.57
N GLY A 22 -6.67 -17.83 -9.99
CA GLY A 22 -7.90 -18.56 -10.23
C GLY A 22 -9.08 -18.14 -9.34
N ASP A 23 -8.96 -17.03 -8.61
CA ASP A 23 -10.00 -16.55 -7.69
C ASP A 23 -11.36 -16.39 -8.39
N THR A 24 -12.44 -16.65 -7.67
CA THR A 24 -13.79 -16.68 -8.24
C THR A 24 -14.30 -15.30 -8.63
N VAL A 25 -13.98 -14.27 -7.84
CA VAL A 25 -14.49 -12.90 -8.00
C VAL A 25 -13.52 -12.08 -8.83
N ASP A 26 -12.25 -12.04 -8.43
CA ASP A 26 -11.24 -11.14 -8.99
C ASP A 26 -10.15 -11.86 -9.81
N GLY A 27 -10.31 -13.16 -10.05
CA GLY A 27 -9.39 -13.98 -10.84
C GLY A 27 -9.65 -13.97 -12.34
N LEU A 28 -8.80 -14.68 -13.09
CA LEU A 28 -9.00 -14.90 -14.51
C LEU A 28 -10.24 -15.77 -14.76
N THR A 29 -10.84 -15.61 -15.93
CA THR A 29 -11.89 -16.51 -16.42
C THR A 29 -11.30 -17.83 -16.92
N GLY A 30 -12.13 -18.88 -17.00
CA GLY A 30 -11.68 -20.19 -17.48
C GLY A 30 -11.20 -20.19 -18.94
N THR A 31 -11.77 -19.32 -19.77
CA THR A 31 -11.35 -19.10 -21.16
C THR A 31 -10.01 -18.39 -21.23
N GLU A 32 -9.81 -17.33 -20.46
CA GLU A 32 -8.53 -16.63 -20.37
C GLU A 32 -7.41 -17.55 -19.89
N ILE A 33 -7.66 -18.37 -18.86
CA ILE A 33 -6.69 -19.35 -18.35
C ILE A 33 -6.22 -20.27 -19.48
N GLY A 34 -7.16 -20.84 -20.25
CA GLY A 34 -6.81 -21.73 -21.36
C GLY A 34 -5.97 -21.05 -22.44
N GLN A 35 -6.35 -19.82 -22.82
CA GLN A 35 -5.63 -19.06 -23.84
C GLN A 35 -4.20 -18.69 -23.39
N ILE A 36 -4.02 -18.29 -22.13
CA ILE A 36 -2.69 -17.92 -21.61
C ILE A 36 -1.81 -19.15 -21.40
N LEU A 37 -2.36 -20.27 -20.93
CA LEU A 37 -1.65 -21.55 -20.81
C LEU A 37 -1.08 -21.96 -22.18
N LEU A 38 -1.91 -21.87 -23.22
CA LEU A 38 -1.50 -22.12 -24.60
C LEU A 38 -0.37 -21.16 -25.05
N ASN A 39 -0.54 -19.85 -24.85
CA ASN A 39 0.49 -18.85 -25.20
C ASN A 39 1.81 -19.02 -24.44
N SER A 40 1.75 -19.61 -23.25
CA SER A 40 2.89 -19.90 -22.38
C SER A 40 3.51 -21.27 -22.65
N ASN A 41 3.02 -22.03 -23.62
CA ASN A 41 3.43 -23.41 -23.90
C ASN A 41 3.36 -24.30 -22.64
N ILE A 42 2.27 -24.19 -21.87
CA ILE A 42 1.96 -25.07 -20.74
C ILE A 42 0.73 -25.91 -21.13
N PRO A 43 0.83 -27.25 -21.14
CA PRO A 43 -0.31 -28.12 -21.41
C PRO A 43 -1.41 -27.96 -20.37
N ASP A 44 -2.64 -27.82 -20.82
CA ASP A 44 -3.83 -27.77 -19.97
C ASP A 44 -4.36 -29.19 -19.74
N ILE A 45 -3.84 -29.85 -18.72
CA ILE A 45 -4.08 -31.28 -18.46
C ILE A 45 -5.38 -31.57 -17.69
N ASP A 46 -6.02 -30.55 -17.10
CA ASP A 46 -7.15 -30.71 -16.17
C ASP A 46 -8.19 -29.60 -16.37
N SER A 47 -8.64 -29.45 -17.63
CA SER A 47 -9.44 -28.32 -18.09
C SER A 47 -10.84 -28.21 -17.48
N GLN A 48 -11.37 -29.32 -16.94
CA GLN A 48 -12.71 -29.40 -16.34
C GLN A 48 -12.74 -29.11 -14.83
N ASN A 49 -11.58 -28.95 -14.18
CA ASN A 49 -11.50 -28.71 -12.75
C ASN A 49 -11.79 -27.24 -12.39
N THR A 50 -11.77 -26.93 -11.09
CA THR A 50 -11.81 -25.54 -10.63
C THR A 50 -10.61 -24.76 -11.17
N LYS A 51 -10.80 -23.47 -11.46
CA LYS A 51 -9.77 -22.60 -12.06
C LYS A 51 -8.40 -22.73 -11.41
N TRP A 52 -8.34 -22.67 -10.08
CA TRP A 52 -7.08 -22.77 -9.35
C TRP A 52 -6.46 -24.17 -9.39
N ARG A 53 -7.27 -25.25 -9.34
CA ARG A 53 -6.77 -26.63 -9.44
C ARG A 53 -6.25 -26.93 -10.83
N ARG A 54 -6.97 -26.50 -11.86
CA ARG A 54 -6.55 -26.56 -13.27
C ARG A 54 -5.18 -25.91 -13.47
N LEU A 55 -5.00 -24.68 -12.97
CA LEU A 55 -3.72 -23.98 -13.01
C LEU A 55 -2.63 -24.72 -12.25
N TYR A 56 -2.92 -25.19 -11.03
CA TYR A 56 -1.96 -25.88 -10.19
C TYR A 56 -1.48 -27.19 -10.84
N SER A 57 -2.41 -28.01 -11.36
CA SER A 57 -2.09 -29.25 -12.07
C SER A 57 -1.20 -28.98 -13.28
N ALA A 58 -1.56 -27.99 -14.12
CA ALA A 58 -0.79 -27.61 -15.30
C ALA A 58 0.63 -27.11 -14.95
N PHE A 59 0.75 -26.26 -13.93
CA PHE A 59 2.04 -25.72 -13.51
C PHE A 59 2.92 -26.77 -12.83
N ALA A 60 2.36 -27.59 -11.95
CA ALA A 60 3.09 -28.63 -11.26
C ALA A 60 3.63 -29.68 -12.25
N ASP A 61 2.80 -30.15 -13.18
CA ASP A 61 3.23 -31.09 -14.24
C ASP A 61 4.36 -30.51 -15.09
N TRP A 62 4.19 -29.26 -15.55
CA TRP A 62 5.21 -28.60 -16.37
C TRP A 62 6.52 -28.39 -15.63
N GLN A 63 6.46 -27.90 -14.39
CA GLN A 63 7.63 -27.65 -13.55
C GLN A 63 8.36 -28.96 -13.19
N ASN A 64 7.63 -30.02 -12.86
CA ASN A 64 8.22 -31.32 -12.55
C ASN A 64 8.92 -31.96 -13.77
N LYS A 65 8.42 -31.73 -14.99
CA LYS A 65 9.07 -32.21 -16.21
C LYS A 65 10.31 -31.40 -16.58
N ASN A 66 10.25 -30.07 -16.44
CA ASN A 66 11.29 -29.16 -16.95
C ASN A 66 12.30 -28.72 -15.87
N GLN A 67 12.01 -29.00 -14.59
CA GLN A 67 12.82 -28.66 -13.42
C GLN A 67 13.16 -27.16 -13.35
N CYS A 68 12.21 -26.30 -13.73
CA CYS A 68 12.32 -24.84 -13.64
C CYS A 68 10.93 -24.18 -13.65
N SER A 69 10.87 -22.87 -13.37
CA SER A 69 9.61 -22.10 -13.33
C SER A 69 9.41 -21.12 -14.50
N ASN A 70 10.26 -21.19 -15.53
CA ASN A 70 10.32 -20.18 -16.60
C ASN A 70 8.99 -19.95 -17.32
N HIS A 71 8.26 -21.02 -17.67
CA HIS A 71 6.98 -20.86 -18.37
C HIS A 71 5.85 -20.43 -17.42
N ILE A 72 5.93 -20.79 -16.13
CA ILE A 72 4.99 -20.29 -15.12
C ILE A 72 5.17 -18.77 -14.98
N LEU A 73 6.41 -18.31 -14.89
CA LEU A 73 6.71 -16.87 -14.87
C LEU A 73 6.25 -16.18 -16.15
N ARG A 74 6.41 -16.81 -17.32
CA ARG A 74 5.85 -16.31 -18.58
C ARG A 74 4.32 -16.23 -18.54
N PHE A 75 3.65 -17.25 -18.02
CA PHE A 75 2.20 -17.24 -17.82
C PHE A 75 1.77 -16.06 -16.94
N ILE A 76 2.45 -15.84 -15.82
CA ILE A 76 2.13 -14.72 -14.91
C ILE A 76 2.34 -13.38 -15.64
N LYS A 77 3.42 -13.26 -16.41
CA LYS A 77 3.71 -12.08 -17.23
C LYS A 77 2.59 -11.80 -18.23
N ASP A 78 2.14 -12.81 -18.95
CA ASP A 78 1.09 -12.72 -19.97
C ASP A 78 -0.31 -12.50 -19.34
N ALA A 79 -0.54 -13.05 -18.14
CA ALA A 79 -1.73 -12.83 -17.32
C ALA A 79 -1.85 -11.39 -16.81
N LEU A 80 -0.73 -10.76 -16.47
CA LEU A 80 -0.64 -9.42 -15.89
C LEU A 80 -0.08 -8.39 -16.88
N GLN A 81 -0.36 -8.53 -18.19
CA GLN A 81 -0.07 -7.48 -19.16
C GLN A 81 -1.03 -6.30 -18.98
N PRO A 82 -0.55 -5.04 -18.77
CA PRO A 82 -1.41 -3.89 -18.48
C PRO A 82 -2.50 -3.63 -19.53
N VAL A 83 -2.18 -3.88 -20.81
CA VAL A 83 -3.12 -3.70 -21.94
C VAL A 83 -4.42 -4.52 -21.79
N ARG A 84 -4.39 -5.62 -21.04
CA ARG A 84 -5.57 -6.46 -20.78
C ARG A 84 -6.55 -5.86 -19.78
N TYR A 85 -6.13 -4.80 -19.09
CA TYR A 85 -6.86 -4.17 -18.00
C TYR A 85 -7.18 -2.69 -18.28
N ILE A 86 -7.15 -2.26 -19.55
CA ILE A 86 -7.62 -0.92 -19.94
C ILE A 86 -9.09 -0.78 -19.51
N GLY A 87 -9.40 0.24 -18.71
CA GLY A 87 -10.72 0.47 -18.10
C GLY A 87 -11.04 -0.44 -16.91
N LYS A 88 -10.06 -1.20 -16.40
CA LYS A 88 -10.13 -2.08 -15.22
C LYS A 88 -8.86 -1.97 -14.38
N GLU A 89 -8.34 -0.77 -14.24
CA GLU A 89 -7.06 -0.45 -13.61
C GLU A 89 -7.02 -0.98 -12.16
N GLU A 90 -8.11 -0.82 -11.42
CA GLU A 90 -8.23 -1.32 -10.05
C GLU A 90 -8.04 -2.85 -9.96
N VAL A 91 -8.65 -3.60 -10.87
CA VAL A 91 -8.51 -5.07 -10.92
C VAL A 91 -7.06 -5.45 -11.22
N PHE A 92 -6.39 -4.72 -12.12
CA PHE A 92 -4.97 -4.92 -12.40
C PHE A 92 -4.11 -4.70 -11.16
N HIS A 93 -4.29 -3.57 -10.48
CA HIS A 93 -3.53 -3.23 -9.28
C HIS A 93 -3.72 -4.28 -8.20
N ASN A 94 -4.96 -4.62 -7.85
CA ASN A 94 -5.26 -5.59 -6.80
C ASN A 94 -4.67 -6.97 -7.11
N ARG A 95 -4.91 -7.47 -8.33
CA ARG A 95 -4.39 -8.78 -8.75
C ARG A 95 -2.87 -8.82 -8.78
N ARG A 96 -2.21 -7.76 -9.29
CA ARG A 96 -0.75 -7.64 -9.32
C ARG A 96 -0.16 -7.67 -7.91
N LEU A 97 -0.75 -6.93 -6.96
CA LEU A 97 -0.29 -6.89 -5.59
C LEU A 97 -0.46 -8.24 -4.88
N GLU A 98 -1.61 -8.90 -5.04
CA GLU A 98 -1.85 -10.22 -4.47
C GLU A 98 -0.91 -11.30 -5.02
N VAL A 99 -0.62 -11.25 -6.31
CA VAL A 99 0.39 -12.12 -6.95
C VAL A 99 1.79 -11.80 -6.41
N ASN A 100 2.15 -10.52 -6.30
CA ASN A 100 3.45 -10.09 -5.80
C ASN A 100 3.71 -10.55 -4.36
N LYS A 101 2.69 -10.61 -3.47
CA LYS A 101 2.83 -11.19 -2.12
C LYS A 101 3.47 -12.58 -2.14
N ARG A 102 3.13 -13.41 -3.14
CA ARG A 102 3.68 -14.78 -3.30
C ARG A 102 5.02 -14.75 -4.03
N LEU A 103 5.16 -13.91 -5.06
CA LEU A 103 6.42 -13.77 -5.81
C LEU A 103 7.56 -13.22 -4.95
N PHE A 104 7.28 -12.41 -3.92
CA PHE A 104 8.33 -11.90 -3.03
C PHE A 104 9.06 -13.00 -2.27
N PHE A 105 8.42 -14.12 -1.92
CA PHE A 105 9.11 -15.27 -1.32
C PHE A 105 10.04 -15.98 -2.31
N MET A 106 9.77 -15.85 -3.61
CA MET A 106 10.61 -16.33 -4.70
C MET A 106 11.73 -15.36 -5.09
N GLY A 107 11.68 -14.12 -4.61
CA GLY A 107 12.62 -13.06 -5.00
C GLY A 107 12.29 -12.46 -6.37
N ALA A 108 11.01 -12.45 -6.73
CA ALA A 108 10.52 -11.87 -7.97
C ALA A 108 9.39 -10.87 -7.70
N GLU A 109 9.17 -9.96 -8.65
CA GLU A 109 8.08 -8.98 -8.62
C GLU A 109 7.60 -8.71 -10.05
N ILE A 110 6.29 -8.58 -10.23
CA ILE A 110 5.67 -8.01 -11.44
C ILE A 110 5.54 -6.50 -11.27
N THR A 111 6.20 -5.76 -12.15
CA THR A 111 6.16 -4.29 -12.22
C THR A 111 4.83 -3.80 -12.80
N GLU A 112 4.58 -2.49 -12.70
CA GLU A 112 3.40 -1.85 -13.31
C GLU A 112 3.37 -1.99 -14.84
N GLU A 113 4.52 -2.15 -15.47
CA GLU A 113 4.65 -2.42 -16.91
C GLU A 113 4.32 -3.88 -17.27
N GLY A 114 4.04 -4.74 -16.29
CA GLY A 114 3.83 -6.17 -16.51
C GLY A 114 5.13 -6.94 -16.78
N ASN A 115 6.29 -6.43 -16.35
CA ASN A 115 7.57 -7.11 -16.47
C ASN A 115 7.99 -7.76 -15.15
N ILE A 116 8.76 -8.86 -15.22
CA ILE A 116 9.31 -9.51 -14.04
C ILE A 116 10.67 -8.93 -13.71
N ARG A 117 10.86 -8.52 -12.46
CA ARG A 117 12.14 -8.06 -11.91
C ARG A 117 12.56 -8.94 -10.73
N GLU A 118 13.87 -9.15 -10.59
CA GLU A 118 14.44 -9.79 -9.39
C GLU A 118 14.46 -8.81 -8.22
N VAL A 119 14.05 -9.29 -7.06
CA VAL A 119 14.01 -8.52 -5.81
C VAL A 119 14.50 -9.37 -4.65
N GLN A 120 14.86 -8.73 -3.54
CA GLN A 120 15.24 -9.45 -2.32
C GLN A 120 14.07 -10.33 -1.84
N LYS A 121 14.34 -11.59 -1.48
CA LYS A 121 13.31 -12.49 -0.94
C LYS A 121 12.70 -11.95 0.36
N ALA A 122 11.38 -11.99 0.46
CA ALA A 122 10.68 -11.77 1.72
C ALA A 122 10.87 -12.99 2.64
N LYS A 123 11.06 -12.74 3.94
CA LYS A 123 11.21 -13.77 4.97
C LYS A 123 9.94 -13.96 5.80
N THR A 124 9.07 -12.96 5.82
CA THR A 124 7.85 -12.96 6.63
C THR A 124 6.64 -12.51 5.83
N ILE A 125 5.45 -12.87 6.30
CA ILE A 125 4.17 -12.41 5.73
C ILE A 125 4.12 -10.88 5.73
N SER A 126 4.48 -10.25 6.84
CA SER A 126 4.48 -8.80 7.00
C SER A 126 5.40 -8.09 5.99
N GLU A 127 6.59 -8.63 5.71
CA GLU A 127 7.47 -8.07 4.67
C GLU A 127 6.86 -8.16 3.27
N ALA A 128 6.21 -9.27 2.94
CA ALA A 128 5.56 -9.46 1.65
C ALA A 128 4.35 -8.53 1.49
N GLU A 129 3.51 -8.41 2.53
CA GLU A 129 2.36 -7.51 2.56
C GLU A 129 2.79 -6.04 2.50
N GLN A 130 3.87 -5.65 3.19
CA GLN A 130 4.36 -4.28 3.15
C GLN A 130 4.77 -3.83 1.76
N ARG A 131 5.39 -4.73 0.99
CA ARG A 131 5.79 -4.44 -0.38
C ARG A 131 4.61 -4.46 -1.34
N ALA A 132 3.55 -5.17 -1.00
CA ALA A 132 2.31 -5.27 -1.76
C ALA A 132 1.18 -4.37 -1.26
N SER A 133 1.43 -3.43 -0.34
CA SER A 133 0.37 -2.54 0.17
C SER A 133 0.02 -1.48 -0.87
N ARG A 134 -1.25 -1.50 -1.34
CA ARG A 134 -1.78 -0.55 -2.32
C ARG A 134 -1.76 0.87 -1.77
N LEU A 135 -2.31 1.04 -0.57
CA LEU A 135 -2.33 2.33 0.12
C LEU A 135 -0.91 2.88 0.26
N LYS A 136 0.04 2.05 0.72
CA LYS A 136 1.44 2.48 0.87
C LYS A 136 2.05 2.94 -0.46
N GLN A 137 1.86 2.20 -1.55
CA GLN A 137 2.36 2.61 -2.88
C GLN A 137 1.74 3.94 -3.35
N LYS A 138 0.42 4.11 -3.14
CA LYS A 138 -0.29 5.36 -3.43
C LYS A 138 0.20 6.54 -2.59
N LEU A 139 0.62 6.31 -1.35
CA LEU A 139 1.20 7.33 -0.49
C LEU A 139 2.65 7.67 -0.93
N GLU A 140 3.44 6.65 -1.29
CA GLU A 140 4.80 6.81 -1.81
C GLU A 140 4.83 7.62 -3.11
N SER A 141 3.93 7.35 -4.06
CA SER A 141 3.85 8.08 -5.33
C SER A 141 3.49 9.56 -5.16
N ARG A 142 2.79 9.91 -4.07
CA ARG A 142 2.46 11.30 -3.71
C ARG A 142 3.57 12.01 -2.92
N SER A 143 4.73 11.37 -2.75
CA SER A 143 5.86 11.93 -1.99
C SER A 143 5.46 12.37 -0.57
N ILE A 144 4.71 11.52 0.14
CA ILE A 144 4.24 11.81 1.49
C ILE A 144 5.40 11.85 2.50
N HIS A 145 5.24 12.67 3.54
CA HIS A 145 6.22 12.85 4.59
C HIS A 145 6.51 11.55 5.35
N ASN A 146 7.79 11.29 5.64
CA ASN A 146 8.25 10.01 6.20
C ASN A 146 7.63 9.65 7.56
N LYS A 147 7.22 10.66 8.35
CA LYS A 147 6.52 10.46 9.64
C LYS A 147 5.23 9.64 9.50
N ILE A 148 4.54 9.70 8.36
CA ILE A 148 3.35 8.86 8.12
C ILE A 148 3.75 7.38 8.11
N PHE A 149 4.82 7.02 7.42
CA PHE A 149 5.29 5.64 7.35
C PHE A 149 5.89 5.14 8.69
N GLU A 150 6.43 6.04 9.51
CA GLU A 150 6.95 5.72 10.85
C GLU A 150 5.83 5.35 11.82
N TYR A 151 4.71 6.11 11.83
CA TYR A 151 3.63 5.92 12.80
C TYR A 151 2.56 4.94 12.33
N CYS A 152 2.32 4.81 11.02
CA CYS A 152 1.26 3.96 10.47
C CYS A 152 1.80 2.60 9.96
N LYS A 153 2.99 2.19 10.39
CA LYS A 153 3.72 1.10 9.73
C LYS A 153 2.92 -0.20 9.69
N ALA A 154 2.18 -0.54 10.75
CA ALA A 154 1.40 -1.78 10.81
C ALA A 154 0.03 -1.63 10.11
N GLU A 155 -0.59 -0.46 10.27
CA GLU A 155 -1.94 -0.14 9.80
C GLU A 155 -2.01 -0.04 8.28
N LEU A 156 -0.95 0.50 7.65
CA LEU A 156 -0.81 0.55 6.20
C LEU A 156 -0.67 -0.85 5.57
N LEU A 157 -0.30 -1.89 6.34
CA LEU A 157 -0.12 -3.26 5.82
C LEU A 157 -1.44 -3.99 5.67
N VAL A 158 -2.33 -3.79 6.63
CA VAL A 158 -3.63 -4.48 6.72
C VAL A 158 -4.78 -3.64 6.18
N GLU A 159 -4.47 -2.58 5.42
CA GLU A 159 -5.44 -1.63 4.84
C GLU A 159 -6.45 -1.10 5.87
N ASN A 160 -5.98 -0.91 7.11
CA ASN A 160 -6.83 -0.40 8.17
C ASN A 160 -6.83 1.13 8.14
N TYR A 161 -7.64 1.67 7.25
CA TYR A 161 -7.74 3.11 6.94
C TYR A 161 -7.97 3.95 8.19
N PHE A 162 -8.93 3.54 9.03
CA PHE A 162 -9.24 4.23 10.28
C PHE A 162 -8.02 4.33 11.19
N HIS A 163 -7.34 3.22 11.49
CA HIS A 163 -6.19 3.26 12.39
C HIS A 163 -5.01 3.98 11.76
N SER A 164 -4.81 3.84 10.44
CA SER A 164 -3.76 4.56 9.71
C SER A 164 -3.91 6.06 9.92
N VAL A 165 -5.11 6.61 9.67
CA VAL A 165 -5.42 8.03 9.86
C VAL A 165 -5.29 8.46 11.33
N PHE A 166 -5.72 7.60 12.26
CA PHE A 166 -5.65 7.89 13.70
C PHE A 166 -4.20 7.97 14.22
N GLU A 167 -3.35 7.00 13.86
CA GLU A 167 -1.93 7.00 14.24
C GLU A 167 -1.17 8.14 13.54
N ALA A 168 -1.48 8.42 12.27
CA ALA A 168 -0.95 9.59 11.57
C ALA A 168 -1.30 10.89 12.31
N THR A 169 -2.52 11.02 12.82
CA THR A 169 -2.93 12.22 13.57
C THR A 169 -2.17 12.36 14.88
N LYS A 170 -1.94 11.25 15.60
CA LYS A 170 -1.11 11.25 16.82
C LYS A 170 0.32 11.69 16.56
N SER A 171 0.86 11.39 15.38
CA SER A 171 2.22 11.77 15.02
C SER A 171 2.44 13.29 15.01
N ILE A 172 1.41 14.10 14.69
CA ILE A 172 1.47 15.56 14.80
C ILE A 172 1.61 15.96 16.27
N ALA A 173 0.74 15.46 17.15
CA ALA A 173 0.77 15.81 18.56
C ALA A 173 2.10 15.43 19.21
N ASP A 174 2.60 14.22 18.96
CA ASP A 174 3.90 13.78 19.47
C ASP A 174 5.05 14.66 18.94
N ARG A 175 5.03 15.01 17.66
CA ARG A 175 6.04 15.91 17.07
C ARG A 175 6.00 17.31 17.70
N LEU A 176 4.82 17.89 17.92
CA LEU A 176 4.69 19.19 18.58
C LEU A 176 5.25 19.16 19.99
N ARG A 177 4.98 18.10 20.77
CA ARG A 177 5.57 17.93 22.10
C ARG A 177 7.10 17.82 22.04
N LYS A 178 7.64 17.05 21.09
CA LYS A 178 9.10 16.93 20.91
C LYS A 178 9.75 18.27 20.54
N MET A 179 9.08 19.10 19.74
CA MET A 179 9.60 20.42 19.35
C MET A 179 9.51 21.47 20.47
N THR A 180 8.52 21.37 21.36
CA THR A 180 8.21 22.42 22.34
C THR A 180 8.52 22.05 23.80
N GLY A 181 8.64 20.75 24.12
CA GLY A 181 8.70 20.27 25.50
C GLY A 181 7.38 20.33 26.26
N LEU A 182 6.26 20.68 25.60
CA LEU A 182 4.95 20.76 26.24
C LEU A 182 4.39 19.37 26.58
N TYR A 183 3.68 19.27 27.71
CA TYR A 183 2.93 18.09 28.12
C TYR A 183 1.44 18.14 27.74
N ALA A 184 0.99 19.24 27.13
CA ALA A 184 -0.41 19.43 26.74
C ALA A 184 -0.86 18.44 25.63
N ASP A 185 -2.17 18.37 25.38
CA ASP A 185 -2.77 17.61 24.28
C ASP A 185 -3.89 18.40 23.58
N GLY A 186 -4.32 17.91 22.42
CA GLY A 186 -5.44 18.47 21.66
C GLY A 186 -5.20 19.93 21.26
N ASN A 187 -6.27 20.72 21.28
CA ASN A 187 -6.22 22.12 20.85
C ASN A 187 -5.29 22.98 21.72
N ALA A 188 -5.23 22.73 23.03
CA ALA A 188 -4.40 23.50 23.95
C ALA A 188 -2.90 23.38 23.61
N LEU A 189 -2.44 22.19 23.18
CA LEU A 189 -1.08 21.98 22.71
C LEU A 189 -0.77 22.85 21.49
N VAL A 190 -1.69 22.87 20.51
CA VAL A 190 -1.50 23.59 19.24
C VAL A 190 -1.53 25.10 19.46
N GLU A 191 -2.50 25.59 20.23
CA GLU A 191 -2.64 27.03 20.53
C GLU A 191 -1.44 27.58 21.27
N THR A 192 -0.90 26.82 22.23
CA THR A 192 0.30 27.22 22.97
C THR A 192 1.53 27.20 22.07
N ALA A 193 1.69 26.16 21.25
CA ALA A 193 2.85 26.02 20.38
C ALA A 193 2.92 27.11 19.29
N PHE A 194 1.78 27.48 18.71
CA PHE A 194 1.64 28.43 17.60
C PHE A 194 1.12 29.82 18.03
N SER A 195 1.36 30.21 19.29
CA SER A 195 0.96 31.54 19.78
C SER A 195 1.63 32.64 18.95
N THR A 196 0.89 33.67 18.53
CA THR A 196 1.48 34.81 17.79
C THR A 196 2.20 35.81 18.67
N THR A 197 1.99 35.76 20.00
CA THR A 197 2.64 36.66 20.96
C THR A 197 3.93 36.10 21.51
N ASN A 198 3.97 34.79 21.77
CA ASN A 198 5.15 34.07 22.24
C ASN A 198 5.19 32.66 21.61
N PRO A 199 5.51 32.55 20.30
CA PRO A 199 5.51 31.27 19.60
C PRO A 199 6.63 30.37 20.11
N MET A 200 6.30 29.11 20.41
CA MET A 200 7.31 28.07 20.64
C MET A 200 7.74 27.41 19.32
N ILE A 201 6.88 27.47 18.31
CA ILE A 201 7.16 27.07 16.94
C ILE A 201 6.78 28.25 16.06
N SER A 202 7.68 28.67 15.18
CA SER A 202 7.40 29.67 14.14
C SER A 202 7.61 29.04 12.77
N ILE A 203 6.66 29.20 11.83
CA ILE A 203 6.80 28.65 10.45
C ILE A 203 7.26 29.70 9.43
N ASN A 204 7.38 30.95 9.89
CA ASN A 204 7.84 32.13 9.18
C ASN A 204 8.21 33.20 10.23
N TYR A 205 8.56 34.41 9.81
CA TYR A 205 9.06 35.45 10.71
C TYR A 205 7.98 36.25 11.45
N LEU A 206 6.69 35.99 11.21
CA LEU A 206 5.56 36.71 11.84
C LEU A 206 5.65 38.25 11.74
N LYS A 207 6.30 38.78 10.70
CA LYS A 207 6.52 40.23 10.55
C LYS A 207 5.30 40.91 9.93
N THR A 208 4.80 40.31 8.86
CA THR A 208 3.67 40.84 8.08
C THR A 208 2.35 40.23 8.51
N ASP A 209 1.24 40.86 8.13
CA ASP A 209 -0.09 40.28 8.36
C ASP A 209 -0.29 38.99 7.57
N THR A 210 0.36 38.85 6.42
CA THR A 210 0.42 37.61 5.65
C THR A 210 1.13 36.51 6.43
N ASP A 211 2.29 36.79 7.01
CA ASP A 211 3.03 35.82 7.84
C ASP A 211 2.17 35.32 9.00
N ARG A 212 1.53 36.27 9.71
CA ARG A 212 0.64 35.96 10.84
C ARG A 212 -0.57 35.13 10.41
N SER A 213 -1.20 35.50 9.30
CA SER A 213 -2.37 34.78 8.78
C SER A 213 -2.02 33.35 8.36
N GLU A 214 -0.86 33.14 7.71
CA GLU A 214 -0.37 31.81 7.35
C GLU A 214 -0.08 30.95 8.59
N HIS A 215 0.53 31.56 9.62
CA HIS A 215 0.83 30.89 10.88
C HIS A 215 -0.43 30.45 11.62
N ILE A 216 -1.40 31.35 11.75
CA ILE A 216 -2.72 31.07 12.33
C ILE A 216 -3.47 30.03 11.49
N GLY A 217 -3.35 30.10 10.16
CA GLY A 217 -3.95 29.15 9.24
C GLY A 217 -3.49 27.71 9.50
N LEU A 218 -2.18 27.49 9.68
CA LEU A 218 -1.66 26.16 10.02
C LEU A 218 -2.13 25.69 11.40
N CYS A 219 -2.14 26.58 12.39
CA CYS A 219 -2.67 26.28 13.72
C CYS A 219 -4.14 25.79 13.64
N ASN A 220 -4.98 26.51 12.91
CA ASN A 220 -6.38 26.15 12.71
C ASN A 220 -6.56 24.84 11.94
N LEU A 221 -5.72 24.60 10.93
CA LEU A 221 -5.73 23.34 10.18
C LEU A 221 -5.44 22.13 11.09
N ILE A 222 -4.41 22.22 11.93
CA ILE A 222 -4.05 21.14 12.87
C ILE A 222 -5.20 20.89 13.85
N LYS A 223 -5.79 21.95 14.42
CA LYS A 223 -6.97 21.84 15.29
C LYS A 223 -8.15 21.19 14.58
N GLY A 224 -8.40 21.54 13.32
CA GLY A 224 -9.42 20.93 12.48
C GLY A 224 -9.20 19.42 12.30
N VAL A 225 -7.97 19.00 11.99
CA VAL A 225 -7.61 17.57 11.87
C VAL A 225 -7.82 16.85 13.21
N PHE A 226 -7.39 17.44 14.33
CA PHE A 226 -7.62 16.84 15.66
C PHE A 226 -9.10 16.70 15.96
N GLY A 227 -9.91 17.73 15.68
CA GLY A 227 -11.36 17.68 15.86
C GLY A 227 -12.02 16.62 14.98
N LEU A 228 -11.69 16.58 13.68
CA LEU A 228 -12.30 15.66 12.72
C LEU A 228 -11.98 14.19 13.03
N ILE A 229 -10.74 13.90 13.42
CA ILE A 229 -10.29 12.50 13.57
C ILE A 229 -10.37 12.01 15.01
N ARG A 230 -10.12 12.85 16.02
CA ARG A 230 -10.16 12.40 17.43
C ARG A 230 -11.55 12.53 18.06
N ASN A 231 -12.38 13.52 17.70
CA ASN A 231 -13.69 13.68 18.35
C ASN A 231 -14.71 12.57 18.01
N PRO A 232 -14.92 12.16 16.75
CA PRO A 232 -15.88 11.09 16.45
C PRO A 232 -15.53 9.78 17.17
N THR A 233 -14.23 9.51 17.37
CA THR A 233 -13.74 8.29 18.03
C THR A 233 -14.00 8.22 19.54
N ALA A 234 -14.31 9.36 20.17
CA ALA A 234 -14.72 9.42 21.57
C ALA A 234 -16.24 9.27 21.75
N HIS A 235 -17.02 9.41 20.68
CA HIS A 235 -18.48 9.55 20.76
C HIS A 235 -19.27 8.51 19.93
N GLU A 236 -18.68 7.90 18.91
CA GLU A 236 -19.33 6.88 18.08
C GLU A 236 -18.53 5.57 17.98
N PRO A 237 -19.19 4.38 18.00
CA PRO A 237 -18.53 3.10 17.80
C PRO A 237 -17.92 2.98 16.41
N LYS A 238 -16.72 2.38 16.33
CA LYS A 238 -15.95 2.10 15.10
C LYS A 238 -16.77 1.50 13.94
N ILE A 239 -17.77 0.68 14.25
CA ILE A 239 -18.62 0.01 13.26
C ILE A 239 -19.47 1.01 12.44
N LYS A 240 -19.72 2.21 12.99
CA LYS A 240 -20.53 3.26 12.32
C LYS A 240 -19.68 4.31 11.58
N TYR A 241 -18.38 4.37 11.86
CA TYR A 241 -17.47 5.35 11.28
C TYR A 241 -16.48 4.65 10.35
N GLU A 242 -16.91 4.43 9.11
CA GLU A 242 -16.09 3.85 8.05
C GLU A 242 -15.30 4.94 7.34
N ILE A 243 -13.99 4.73 7.16
CA ILE A 243 -13.14 5.59 6.33
C ILE A 243 -12.81 4.81 5.07
N THR A 244 -13.15 5.36 3.91
CA THR A 244 -12.81 4.78 2.61
C THR A 244 -11.32 4.96 2.30
N GLU A 245 -10.78 4.20 1.32
CA GLU A 245 -9.38 4.36 0.90
C GLU A 245 -9.09 5.79 0.43
N ASP A 246 -10.00 6.39 -0.34
CA ASP A 246 -9.83 7.74 -0.88
C ASP A 246 -9.84 8.81 0.22
N GLU A 247 -10.77 8.71 1.17
CA GLU A 247 -10.77 9.60 2.35
C GLU A 247 -9.48 9.44 3.16
N ALA A 248 -9.00 8.20 3.35
CA ALA A 248 -7.76 7.95 4.06
C ALA A 248 -6.57 8.59 3.34
N LEU A 249 -6.51 8.50 2.01
CA LEU A 249 -5.47 9.14 1.21
C LEU A 249 -5.49 10.66 1.38
N ASP A 250 -6.66 11.29 1.32
CA ASP A 250 -6.80 12.75 1.45
C ASP A 250 -6.41 13.24 2.84
N ILE A 251 -6.83 12.52 3.88
CA ILE A 251 -6.47 12.85 5.26
C ILE A 251 -4.96 12.66 5.49
N LEU A 252 -4.39 11.54 5.04
CA LEU A 252 -2.95 11.26 5.18
C LEU A 252 -2.10 12.28 4.39
N ASN A 253 -2.56 12.72 3.22
CA ASN A 253 -1.94 13.81 2.47
C ASN A 253 -1.98 15.14 3.24
N THR A 254 -3.09 15.43 3.91
CA THR A 254 -3.22 16.65 4.73
C THR A 254 -2.28 16.62 5.93
N ILE A 255 -2.19 15.48 6.64
CA ILE A 255 -1.26 15.29 7.75
C ILE A 255 0.20 15.37 7.26
N SER A 256 0.49 14.78 6.10
CA SER A 256 1.78 14.88 5.42
C SER A 256 2.16 16.33 5.13
N PHE A 257 1.22 17.14 4.61
CA PHE A 257 1.42 18.56 4.38
C PHE A 257 1.75 19.31 5.67
N ILE A 258 1.04 19.04 6.76
CA ILE A 258 1.33 19.62 8.09
C ILE A 258 2.78 19.32 8.51
N HIS A 259 3.24 18.07 8.37
CA HIS A 259 4.62 17.74 8.68
C HIS A 259 5.63 18.47 7.81
N LYS A 260 5.39 18.57 6.49
CA LYS A 260 6.25 19.33 5.57
C LYS A 260 6.33 20.81 5.95
N ARG A 261 5.26 21.37 6.52
CA ARG A 261 5.26 22.74 7.06
C ARG A 261 6.06 22.84 8.35
N LEU A 262 5.94 21.86 9.23
CA LEU A 262 6.73 21.77 10.47
C LEU A 262 8.23 21.55 10.22
N ASP A 263 8.62 20.92 9.11
CA ASP A 263 10.04 20.79 8.71
C ASP A 263 10.70 22.14 8.42
N LYS A 264 9.89 23.15 8.07
CA LYS A 264 10.35 24.50 7.73
C LYS A 264 10.25 25.47 8.91
N ALA A 265 9.95 24.98 10.10
CA ALA A 265 9.90 25.82 11.29
C ALA A 265 11.30 26.41 11.61
N ILE A 266 11.32 27.66 12.07
CA ILE A 266 12.52 28.44 12.41
C ILE A 266 12.55 28.80 13.90
#